data_AF-A0A7K3Y8X4-F1
#
_entry.id   AF-A0A7K3Y8X4-F1
#
_cell.length_a   1.000
_cell.length_b   1.000
_cell.length_c   1.000
_cell.angle_alpha   90.00
_cell.angle_beta   90.00
_cell.angle_gamma   90.00
#
_symmetry.space_group_name_H-M   'P 1'
#
loop_
_entity.id
_entity.type
_entity.pdbx_description
1 polymer ?
#
loop_
_entity_poly.entity_id
_entity_poly.type
_entity_poly.pdbx_seq_one_letter_code
_entity_poly.pdbx_strand_id
1 'polypeptide(L)' 'MVKVTIDRPECISCESCWTICPEVFEQNPEDEFSEITEDYRVNDNPAEGEVPEDL' A
#
# COMPACT_ATOMS: atom_id res chain seq x y z
N MET A 1 -12.72 2.30 -10.12
CA MET A 1 -11.40 2.38 -9.44
C MET A 1 -11.63 2.97 -8.07
N VAL A 2 -11.15 2.30 -7.04
CA VAL A 2 -11.21 2.77 -5.66
C VAL A 2 -9.86 3.40 -5.33
N LYS A 3 -9.90 4.60 -4.73
CA LYS A 3 -8.69 5.24 -4.21
C LYS A 3 -8.33 4.62 -2.87
N VAL A 4 -7.08 4.19 -2.73
CA VAL A 4 -6.49 3.67 -1.49
C VAL A 4 -5.39 4.62 -1.03
N THR A 5 -5.32 4.89 0.28
CA THR A 5 -4.30 5.77 0.86
C THR A 5 -3.77 5.21 2.17
N ILE A 6 -2.49 5.43 2.44
CA ILE A 6 -1.82 5.06 3.70
C ILE A 6 -1.32 6.35 4.37
N ASP A 7 -1.69 6.57 5.64
CA ASP A 7 -1.00 7.57 6.47
C ASP A 7 0.33 6.97 6.97
N ARG A 8 1.37 7.02 6.13
CA ARG A 8 2.66 6.39 6.40
C ARG A 8 3.33 6.87 7.70
N PRO A 9 3.29 8.15 8.08
CA PRO A 9 3.74 8.60 9.40
C PRO A 9 3.11 7.87 10.60
N GLU A 10 1.88 7.36 10.47
CA GLU A 10 1.20 6.58 11.51
C GLU A 10 1.39 5.06 11.37
N CYS A 11 2.11 4.60 10.35
CA CYS A 11 2.38 3.18 10.15
C CYS A 11 3.25 2.64 11.29
N ILE A 12 2.77 1.58 11.95
CA ILE A 12 3.49 0.90 13.03
C ILE A 12 4.04 -0.47 12.61
N SER A 13 4.07 -0.75 11.31
CA SER A 13 4.54 -2.02 10.73
C SER A 13 3.92 -3.27 11.37
N CYS A 14 2.62 -3.26 11.64
CA CYS A 14 1.89 -4.38 12.25
C CYS A 14 1.57 -5.53 11.28
N GLU A 15 2.08 -5.49 10.05
CA GLU A 15 1.97 -6.51 9.01
C GLU A 15 0.56 -6.80 8.46
N SER A 16 -0.49 -6.25 9.08
CA SER A 16 -1.87 -6.65 8.80
C SER A 16 -2.31 -6.34 7.37
N CYS A 17 -1.92 -5.19 6.81
CA CYS A 17 -2.30 -4.78 5.45
C CYS A 17 -1.74 -5.73 4.38
N TRP A 18 -0.42 -5.90 4.33
CA TRP A 18 0.24 -6.76 3.33
C TRP A 18 0.10 -8.26 3.61
N THR A 19 -0.37 -8.64 4.81
CA THR A 19 -0.78 -10.03 5.09
C THR A 19 -2.20 -10.33 4.59
N ILE A 20 -3.13 -9.37 4.74
CA ILE A 20 -4.55 -9.55 4.38
C ILE A 20 -4.78 -9.31 2.89
N CYS A 21 -4.09 -8.34 2.30
CA CYS A 21 -4.25 -7.96 0.89
C CYS A 21 -2.87 -7.70 0.25
N PRO A 22 -2.07 -8.76 0.05
CA PRO A 22 -0.72 -8.67 -0.52
C PRO A 22 -0.70 -8.16 -1.97
N GLU A 23 -1.82 -8.20 -2.68
CA GLU A 23 -1.93 -7.64 -4.02
C GLU A 23 -1.84 -6.12 -4.01
N VAL A 24 -2.37 -5.47 -2.97
CA VAL A 24 -2.44 -4.00 -2.87
C VAL A 24 -1.32 -3.43 -2.02
N PHE A 25 -0.90 -4.15 -0.97
CA PHE A 25 0.08 -3.66 -0.01
C PHE A 25 1.32 -4.55 0.05
N GLU A 26 2.48 -3.92 0.18
CA GLU A 26 3.75 -4.59 0.48
C GLU A 26 4.52 -3.83 1.57
N GLN A 27 5.55 -4.47 2.12
CA GLN A 27 6.48 -3.81 3.03
C GLN A 27 7.56 -3.09 2.22
N ASN A 28 7.71 -1.78 2.42
CA ASN A 28 8.78 -1.00 1.82
C ASN A 28 10.14 -1.45 2.40
N PRO A 29 11.13 -1.80 1.57
CA PRO A 29 12.42 -2.30 2.04
C PRO A 29 13.37 -1.22 2.58
N GLU A 30 13.09 0.07 2.34
CA GLU A 30 13.91 1.20 2.78
C GLU A 30 13.54 1.70 4.18
N ASP A 31 12.24 1.72 4.51
CA ASP A 31 11.74 2.25 5.80
C ASP A 31 10.85 1.29 6.59
N GLU A 32 10.66 0.06 6.10
CA GLU A 32 9.89 -1.03 6.74
C GLU A 32 8.39 -0.74 6.92
N PHE A 33 7.88 0.38 6.40
CA PHE A 33 6.46 0.75 6.46
C PHE A 33 5.66 0.12 5.32
N SER A 34 4.34 0.11 5.45
CA SER A 34 3.46 -0.34 4.37
C SER A 34 3.52 0.62 3.19
N GLU A 35 3.60 0.07 1.99
CA GLU A 35 3.40 0.80 0.74
C GLU A 35 2.38 0.12 -0.16
N ILE A 36 1.88 0.89 -1.13
CA ILE A 36 1.10 0.37 -2.25
C ILE A 36 2.04 -0.34 -3.23
N THR A 37 1.66 -1.53 -3.67
CA THR A 37 2.42 -2.30 -4.67
C THR A 37 2.58 -1.53 -5.99
N GLU A 38 3.68 -1.77 -6.70
CA GLU A 38 3.98 -1.08 -7.98
C GLU A 38 2.82 -1.16 -8.98
N ASP A 39 2.07 -2.26 -9.01
CA ASP A 39 0.93 -2.48 -9.92
C ASP A 39 -0.21 -1.46 -9.72
N TYR A 40 -0.38 -0.94 -8.51
CA TYR A 40 -1.47 -0.02 -8.16
C TYR A 40 -1.00 1.37 -7.74
N ARG A 41 0.32 1.58 -7.57
CA ARG A 41 0.93 2.83 -7.09
C ARG A 41 0.74 3.95 -8.10
N VAL A 42 0.36 5.14 -7.62
CA VAL A 42 0.14 6.31 -8.46
C VAL A 42 1.30 7.30 -8.32
N ASN A 43 1.87 7.73 -9.45
CA ASN A 43 2.97 8.71 -9.51
C ASN A 43 4.18 8.36 -8.61
N ASP A 44 4.51 7.06 -8.51
CA ASP A 44 5.56 6.55 -7.62
C ASP A 44 5.39 6.92 -6.14
N ASN A 45 4.19 7.35 -5.72
CA ASN A 45 3.90 7.68 -4.32
C ASN A 45 3.55 6.40 -3.56
N PRO A 46 4.39 5.93 -2.61
CA PRO A 46 4.14 4.67 -1.89
C PRO A 46 2.90 4.72 -0.99
N ALA A 47 2.32 5.91 -0.75
CA ALA A 47 1.13 6.11 0.06
C ALA A 47 -0.18 6.18 -0.72
N GLU A 48 -0.16 6.21 -2.06
CA GLU A 48 -1.36 6.41 -2.88
C GLU A 48 -1.51 5.34 -3.97
N GLY A 49 -2.72 4.77 -4.05
CA GLY A 49 -3.06 3.73 -5.02
C GLY A 49 -4.43 3.91 -5.67
N GLU A 50 -4.56 3.40 -6.88
CA GLU A 50 -5.83 3.23 -7.59
C GLU A 50 -6.05 1.74 -7.91
N VAL A 51 -7.05 1.14 -7.26
CA VAL A 51 -7.30 -0.31 -7.32
C VAL A 51 -8.60 -0.58 -8.08
N PRO A 52 -8.69 -1.64 -8.91
CA PRO A 52 -9.94 -2.08 -9.51
C PRO A 52 -11.02 -2.39 -8.46
N GLU A 53 -12.29 -2.19 -8.80
CA GLU A 53 -13.42 -2.46 -7.87
C GLU A 53 -13.70 -3.95 -7.67
N ASP A 54 -13.18 -4.78 -8.57
CA ASP A 54 -13.39 -6.22 -8.65
C ASP A 54 -12.18 -7.04 -8.19
N LEU A 55 -11.23 -6.41 -7.49
CA LEU A 55 -10.11 -7.09 -6.84
C LEU A 55 -10.57 -7.97 -5.67
#